data_AF-A0A7V1AQC5-F1
#
_entry.id   AF-A0A7V1AQC5-F1
#
_cell.length_a   1.000
_cell.length_b   1.000
_cell.length_c   1.000
_cell.angle_alpha   90.00
_cell.angle_beta   90.00
_cell.angle_gamma   90.00
#
_symmetry.space_group_name_H-M   'P 1'
#
loop_
_entity.id
_entity.type
_entity.pdbx_description
1 polymer ?
#
loop_
_entity_poly.entity_id
_entity_poly.type
_entity_poly.pdbx_seq_one_letter_code
_entity_poly.pdbx_strand_id
1 'polypeptide(L)'
;MDKKLLEKKIIDILKHNHGRRFKTKTLAQRLNISQSDYPSFRDLLKKMEKAGKINREGREGYTNAASALTVTGTLHVKTQGYGFVIQDDGKTEIFVSQRNMGTAIHKDRVKVQLFAKPRRKELHAEGKVVEILERNQSNIVGIFREGKYFNYV
;
A
#
# COMPACT_ATOMS: atom_id res chain seq x y z
N MET A 1 13.15 -23.03 20.57
CA MET A 1 12.18 -21.91 20.53
C MET A 1 10.93 -22.34 19.81
N ASP A 2 9.76 -22.07 20.38
CA ASP A 2 8.49 -22.46 19.78
C ASP A 2 8.13 -21.52 18.61
N LYS A 3 8.24 -22.02 17.37
CA LYS A 3 8.11 -21.22 16.14
C LYS A 3 6.73 -20.57 16.03
N LYS A 4 5.66 -21.25 16.48
CA LYS A 4 4.29 -20.72 16.48
C LYS A 4 4.13 -19.49 17.38
N LEU A 5 4.77 -19.50 18.56
CA LEU A 5 4.72 -18.37 19.49
C LEU A 5 5.45 -17.15 18.92
N LEU A 6 6.55 -17.38 18.21
CA LEU A 6 7.32 -16.31 17.57
C LEU A 6 6.56 -15.67 16.41
N GLU A 7 5.91 -16.47 15.56
CA GLU A 7 5.04 -15.97 14.48
C GLU A 7 3.94 -15.05 15.03
N LYS A 8 3.27 -15.46 16.12
CA LYS A 8 2.19 -14.68 16.74
C LYS A 8 2.70 -13.33 17.26
N LYS A 9 3.85 -13.31 17.94
CA LYS A 9 4.49 -12.07 18.42
C LYS A 9 4.89 -11.14 17.28
N ILE A 10 5.42 -11.67 16.17
CA ILE A 10 5.77 -10.87 14.98
C ILE A 10 4.51 -10.21 14.42
N ILE A 11 3.44 -10.98 14.24
CA ILE A 11 2.16 -10.46 13.74
C ILE A 11 1.60 -9.40 14.68
N ASP A 12 1.64 -9.61 15.99
CA ASP A 12 1.13 -8.64 16.97
C ASP A 12 1.93 -7.33 16.93
N ILE A 13 3.26 -7.38 16.87
CA ILE A 13 4.10 -6.17 16.75
C ILE A 13 3.75 -5.39 15.47
N LEU A 14 3.57 -6.09 14.36
CA LEU A 14 3.28 -5.49 13.07
C LEU A 14 1.82 -4.99 12.98
N LYS A 15 0.86 -5.65 13.64
CA LYS A 15 -0.53 -5.20 13.76
C LYS A 15 -0.63 -3.92 14.59
N HIS A 16 0.02 -3.85 15.75
CA HIS A 16 -0.03 -2.67 16.61
C HIS A 16 0.68 -1.44 16.01
N ASN A 17 1.43 -1.59 14.91
CA ASN A 17 2.17 -0.52 14.25
C ASN A 17 1.76 -0.39 12.77
N HIS A 18 0.48 -0.11 12.52
CA HIS A 18 -0.05 0.13 11.18
C HIS A 18 0.75 1.19 10.41
N GLY A 19 1.08 0.93 9.14
CA GLY A 19 1.82 1.85 8.27
C GLY A 19 3.31 2.00 8.60
N ARG A 20 3.85 1.28 9.59
CA ARG A 20 5.27 1.31 9.94
C ARG A 20 5.98 0.05 9.46
N ARG A 21 7.04 0.25 8.67
CA ARG A 21 7.97 -0.82 8.30
C ARG A 21 9.05 -1.04 9.35
N PHE A 22 9.38 -2.29 9.62
CA PHE A 22 10.44 -2.68 10.53
C PHE A 22 11.54 -3.43 9.81
N LYS A 23 12.80 -3.06 10.05
CA LYS A 23 13.94 -3.83 9.55
C LYS A 23 14.06 -5.15 10.30
N THR A 24 14.63 -6.16 9.66
CA THR A 24 14.96 -7.47 10.27
C THR A 24 15.68 -7.31 11.61
N LYS A 25 16.72 -6.45 11.66
CA LYS A 25 17.51 -6.19 12.86
C LYS A 25 16.68 -5.56 13.99
N THR A 26 15.77 -4.65 13.65
CA THR A 26 14.89 -3.99 14.62
C THR A 26 13.87 -4.97 15.20
N LEU A 27 13.30 -5.86 14.39
CA LEU A 27 12.41 -6.92 14.87
C LEU A 27 13.16 -7.91 15.77
N ALA A 28 14.36 -8.32 15.39
CA ALA A 28 15.21 -9.21 16.17
C ALA A 28 15.52 -8.61 17.56
N GLN A 29 15.87 -7.32 17.61
CA GLN A 29 16.12 -6.61 18.87
C GLN A 29 14.87 -6.54 19.76
N ARG A 30 13.71 -6.18 19.20
CA ARG A 30 12.45 -6.12 19.98
C ARG A 30 11.98 -7.48 20.50
N LEU A 31 12.33 -8.55 19.80
CA LEU A 31 11.99 -9.92 20.16
C LEU A 31 13.08 -10.60 21.00
N ASN A 32 14.15 -9.88 21.37
CA ASN A 32 15.32 -10.41 22.06
C ASN A 32 15.88 -11.70 21.43
N ILE A 33 16.00 -11.69 20.09
CA ILE A 33 16.58 -12.80 19.33
C ILE A 33 18.10 -12.79 19.51
N SER A 34 18.65 -13.93 19.94
CA SER A 34 20.09 -14.14 20.07
C SER A 34 20.80 -14.12 18.70
N GLN A 35 22.11 -13.88 18.69
CA GLN A 35 22.88 -13.92 17.44
C GLN A 35 22.88 -15.31 16.79
N SER A 36 22.85 -16.38 17.59
CA SER A 36 22.79 -17.76 17.10
C SER A 36 21.45 -18.08 16.43
N ASP A 37 20.36 -17.44 16.86
CA ASP A 37 19.01 -17.67 16.31
C ASP A 37 18.65 -16.72 15.16
N TYR A 38 19.49 -15.72 14.89
CA TYR A 38 19.26 -14.72 13.84
C TYR A 38 19.08 -15.32 12.43
N PRO A 39 19.85 -16.34 11.99
CA PRO A 39 19.64 -16.98 10.69
C PRO A 39 18.26 -17.66 10.60
N SER A 40 17.90 -18.43 11.63
CA SER A 40 16.60 -19.11 11.72
C SER A 40 15.43 -18.13 11.73
N PHE A 41 15.59 -16.99 12.40
CA PHE A 41 14.61 -15.90 12.41
C PHE A 41 14.44 -15.24 11.03
N ARG A 42 15.55 -15.01 10.32
CA ARG A 42 15.50 -14.43 8.96
C ARG A 42 14.76 -15.36 7.98
N ASP A 43 14.97 -16.67 8.09
CA ASP A 43 14.26 -17.63 7.26
C ASP A 43 12.79 -17.77 7.64
N LEU A 44 12.44 -17.61 8.91
CA LEU A 44 11.04 -17.54 9.34
C LEU A 44 10.33 -16.34 8.70
N LEU A 45 10.94 -15.15 8.72
CA LEU A 45 10.37 -13.96 8.08
C LEU A 45 10.15 -14.17 6.57
N LYS A 46 11.11 -14.76 5.86
CA LYS A 46 10.94 -15.13 4.44
C LYS A 46 9.80 -16.11 4.22
N LYS A 47 9.61 -17.09 5.12
CA LYS A 47 8.49 -18.04 5.05
C LYS A 47 7.15 -17.34 5.29
N MET A 48 7.09 -16.44 6.28
CA MET A 48 5.89 -15.65 6.57
C MET A 48 5.54 -14.70 5.41
N GLU A 49 6.55 -14.12 4.76
CA GLU A 49 6.40 -13.31 3.53
C GLU A 49 5.83 -14.17 2.40
N LYS A 50 6.44 -15.32 2.10
CA LYS A 50 5.94 -16.26 1.08
C LYS A 50 4.52 -16.77 1.37
N ALA A 51 4.18 -16.93 2.65
CA ALA A 51 2.84 -17.32 3.09
C ALA A 51 1.83 -16.17 3.12
N GLY A 52 2.23 -14.94 2.77
CA GLY A 52 1.35 -13.77 2.76
C GLY A 52 0.94 -13.26 4.14
N LYS A 53 1.58 -13.71 5.23
CA LYS A 53 1.28 -13.26 6.59
C LYS A 53 1.86 -11.87 6.90
N ILE A 54 2.93 -11.50 6.21
CA ILE A 54 3.61 -10.20 6.31
C ILE A 54 4.00 -9.73 4.92
N ASN A 55 4.07 -8.42 4.72
CA ASN A 55 4.51 -7.83 3.45
C ASN A 55 5.94 -7.32 3.59
N ARG A 56 6.74 -7.45 2.52
CA ARG A 56 8.06 -6.84 2.42
C ARG A 56 7.97 -5.55 1.64
N GLU A 57 8.37 -4.46 2.28
CA GLU A 57 8.33 -3.11 1.71
C GLU A 57 9.77 -2.57 1.55
N GLY A 58 10.21 -2.49 0.29
CA GLY A 58 11.58 -2.09 -0.08
C GLY A 58 12.64 -3.19 0.17
N ARG A 59 13.92 -2.81 0.30
CA ARG A 59 15.03 -3.78 0.40
C ARG A 59 14.98 -4.63 1.68
N GLU A 60 14.54 -4.09 2.83
CA GLU A 60 14.64 -4.80 4.12
C GLU A 60 13.51 -4.50 5.13
N GLY A 61 12.43 -3.82 4.74
CA GLY A 61 11.32 -3.51 5.64
C GLY A 61 10.25 -4.59 5.61
N TYR A 62 9.74 -5.00 6.78
CA TYR A 62 8.54 -5.83 6.90
C TYR A 62 7.40 -5.02 7.51
N THR A 63 6.21 -5.22 6.99
CA THR A 63 4.95 -4.66 7.48
C THR A 63 3.95 -5.81 7.69
N ASN A 64 2.90 -5.60 8.47
CA ASN A 64 1.79 -6.55 8.54
C ASN A 64 1.08 -6.62 7.17
N ALA A 65 0.64 -7.80 6.76
CA ALA A 65 -0.10 -8.01 5.51
C ALA A 65 -1.29 -7.04 5.35
N ALA A 66 -1.94 -6.67 6.46
CA ALA A 66 -3.06 -5.73 6.51
C ALA A 66 -2.68 -4.27 6.86
N SER A 67 -1.38 -3.93 6.98
CA SER A 67 -0.96 -2.67 7.59
C SER A 67 -0.68 -1.52 6.64
N ALA A 68 -0.96 -1.67 5.35
CA ALA A 68 -1.11 -0.48 4.54
C ALA A 68 -2.42 0.19 4.94
N LEU A 69 -2.35 1.43 5.45
CA LEU A 69 -3.55 2.17 5.79
C LEU A 69 -4.29 2.44 4.48
N THR A 70 -5.35 1.66 4.23
CA THR A 70 -6.18 1.81 3.05
C THR A 70 -7.38 2.66 3.39
N VAL A 71 -7.77 3.51 2.45
CA VAL A 71 -9.01 4.27 2.52
C VAL A 71 -9.82 4.06 1.26
N THR A 72 -11.11 4.35 1.33
CA THR A 72 -12.00 4.36 0.17
C THR A 72 -12.45 5.78 -0.12
N GLY A 73 -12.73 6.06 -1.38
CA GLY A 73 -13.21 7.36 -1.80
C GLY A 73 -13.39 7.46 -3.32
N THR A 74 -13.73 8.66 -3.78
CA THR A 74 -13.97 8.96 -5.18
C THR A 74 -12.76 9.65 -5.80
N LEU A 75 -12.30 9.16 -6.96
CA LEU A 75 -11.15 9.72 -7.67
C LEU A 75 -11.54 10.93 -8.53
N HIS A 76 -10.93 12.08 -8.29
CA HIS A 76 -11.04 13.29 -9.11
C HIS A 76 -9.74 13.51 -9.88
N VAL A 77 -9.71 13.08 -11.14
CA VAL A 77 -8.59 13.30 -12.06
C VAL A 77 -8.58 14.75 -12.57
N LYS A 78 -7.38 15.37 -12.62
CA LYS A 78 -7.12 16.68 -13.22
C LYS A 78 -6.51 16.51 -14.62
N THR A 79 -6.64 17.53 -15.46
CA THR A 79 -6.12 17.56 -16.85
C THR A 79 -4.61 17.33 -16.95
N GLN A 80 -3.87 17.68 -15.91
CA GLN A 80 -2.41 17.46 -15.80
C GLN A 80 -2.04 15.98 -15.54
N GLY A 81 -3.03 15.07 -15.42
CA GLY A 81 -2.80 13.63 -15.35
C GLY A 81 -2.58 13.07 -13.94
N TYR A 82 -2.66 13.89 -12.87
CA TYR A 82 -2.78 13.41 -11.49
C TYR A 82 -4.23 13.52 -11.00
N GLY A 83 -4.52 12.97 -9.83
CA GLY A 83 -5.85 13.09 -9.21
C GLY A 83 -5.80 13.19 -7.69
N PHE A 84 -6.97 13.46 -7.13
CA PHE A 84 -7.21 13.42 -5.69
C PHE A 84 -8.31 12.42 -5.38
N VAL A 85 -8.14 11.62 -4.34
CA VAL A 85 -9.21 10.77 -3.82
C VAL A 85 -9.82 11.47 -2.62
N ILE A 86 -11.10 11.78 -2.73
CA ILE A 86 -11.90 12.37 -1.67
C ILE A 86 -12.51 11.22 -0.89
N GLN A 87 -12.16 11.10 0.40
CA GLN A 87 -12.73 10.07 1.28
C GLN A 87 -14.23 10.27 1.48
N ASP A 88 -14.94 9.20 1.82
CA ASP A 88 -16.39 9.24 2.07
C ASP A 88 -16.79 10.17 3.22
N ASP A 89 -15.87 10.47 4.15
CA ASP A 89 -16.07 11.42 5.23
C ASP A 89 -15.94 12.90 4.80
N GLY A 90 -15.51 13.14 3.55
CA GLY A 90 -15.35 14.45 2.92
C GLY A 90 -14.25 15.34 3.50
N LYS A 91 -13.47 14.86 4.49
CA LYS A 91 -12.55 15.72 5.25
C LYS A 91 -11.11 15.66 4.79
N THR A 92 -10.72 14.59 4.11
CA THR A 92 -9.33 14.37 3.72
C THR A 92 -9.23 14.07 2.23
N GLU A 93 -8.39 14.84 1.56
CA GLU A 93 -8.00 14.59 0.18
C GLU A 93 -6.65 13.90 0.13
N ILE A 94 -6.58 12.86 -0.71
CA ILE A 94 -5.36 12.09 -0.91
C ILE A 94 -4.88 12.32 -2.32
N PHE A 95 -3.69 12.90 -2.45
CA PHE A 95 -3.02 13.06 -3.72
C PHE A 95 -2.61 11.70 -4.29
N VAL A 96 -2.90 11.49 -5.58
CA VAL A 96 -2.49 10.30 -6.32
C VAL A 96 -1.84 10.76 -7.63
N SER A 97 -0.54 10.49 -7.75
CA SER A 97 0.21 10.79 -8.98
C SER A 97 -0.25 9.90 -10.16
N GLN A 98 0.00 10.34 -11.40
CA GLN A 98 -0.36 9.61 -12.62
C GLN A 98 0.03 8.13 -12.60
N ARG A 99 1.29 7.85 -12.24
CA ARG A 99 1.83 6.49 -12.13
C ARG A 99 1.16 5.63 -11.06
N ASN A 100 0.47 6.24 -10.11
CA ASN A 100 -0.15 5.59 -8.95
C ASN A 100 -1.68 5.47 -9.09
N MET A 101 -2.29 6.03 -10.15
CA MET A 101 -3.73 5.85 -10.41
C MET A 101 -4.06 4.51 -11.09
N GLY A 102 -3.09 3.90 -11.76
CA GLY A 102 -3.33 2.68 -12.53
C GLY A 102 -4.33 2.92 -13.66
N THR A 103 -5.38 2.12 -13.74
CA THR A 103 -6.45 2.23 -14.75
C THR A 103 -7.73 2.88 -14.21
N ALA A 104 -7.66 3.51 -13.03
CA ALA A 104 -8.79 4.24 -12.48
C ALA A 104 -9.01 5.53 -13.26
N ILE A 105 -10.26 5.82 -13.58
CA ILE A 105 -10.65 7.01 -14.34
C ILE A 105 -11.38 8.02 -13.45
N HIS A 106 -11.66 9.19 -14.02
CA HIS A 106 -12.38 10.25 -13.31
C HIS A 106 -13.73 9.74 -12.79
N LYS A 107 -13.98 10.00 -11.50
CA LYS A 107 -15.13 9.59 -10.68
C LYS A 107 -15.23 8.12 -10.29
N ASP A 108 -14.24 7.28 -10.60
CA ASP A 108 -14.23 5.90 -10.07
C ASP A 108 -14.21 5.90 -8.54
N ARG A 109 -14.94 4.96 -7.93
CA ARG A 109 -14.83 4.66 -6.50
C ARG A 109 -13.67 3.70 -6.31
N VAL A 110 -12.68 4.11 -5.54
CA VAL A 110 -11.38 3.41 -5.46
C VAL A 110 -10.97 3.15 -4.02
N LYS A 111 -10.19 2.08 -3.84
CA LYS A 111 -9.42 1.82 -2.62
C LYS A 111 -8.00 2.33 -2.83
N VAL A 112 -7.55 3.19 -1.94
CA VAL A 112 -6.22 3.81 -1.98
C VAL A 112 -5.40 3.32 -0.80
N GLN A 113 -4.21 2.82 -1.10
CA GLN A 113 -3.17 2.58 -0.10
C GLN A 113 -2.40 3.87 0.14
N LEU A 114 -2.40 4.36 1.39
CA LEU A 114 -1.64 5.53 1.78
C LEU A 114 -0.14 5.23 1.88
N PHE A 115 0.67 6.16 1.40
CA PHE A 115 2.10 6.17 1.67
C PHE A 115 2.39 6.70 3.07
N ALA A 116 3.61 6.48 3.56
CA ALA A 116 4.03 7.00 4.85
C ALA A 116 3.79 8.52 4.92
N LYS A 117 3.19 8.98 6.03
CA LYS A 117 2.80 10.39 6.21
C LYS A 117 3.96 11.33 5.84
N PRO A 118 3.71 12.38 5.05
CA PRO A 118 4.73 13.36 4.75
C PRO A 118 5.27 13.98 6.04
N ARG A 119 6.58 14.26 6.04
CA ARG A 119 7.31 14.78 7.23
C ARG A 119 6.86 16.19 7.62
N ARG A 120 6.18 16.91 6.73
CA ARG A 120 5.56 18.23 6.95
C ARG A 120 4.04 18.09 7.07
N LYS A 121 3.46 18.78 8.06
CA LYS A 121 2.01 18.82 8.32
C LYS A 121 1.18 19.43 7.19
N GLU A 122 1.81 20.21 6.30
CA GLU A 122 1.15 20.98 5.23
C GLU A 122 0.96 20.21 3.92
N LEU A 123 1.55 19.02 3.79
CA LEU A 123 1.41 18.21 2.58
C LEU A 123 0.18 17.30 2.69
N HIS A 124 -0.67 17.32 1.66
CA HIS A 124 -1.74 16.35 1.49
C HIS A 124 -1.19 14.92 1.61
N ALA A 125 -1.99 14.02 2.15
CA ALA A 125 -1.64 12.61 2.19
C ALA A 125 -1.43 12.12 0.74
N GLU A 126 -0.38 11.33 0.49
CA GLU A 126 -0.14 10.72 -0.83
C GLU A 126 -0.49 9.23 -0.76
N GLY A 127 -1.00 8.68 -1.85
CA GLY A 127 -1.26 7.25 -1.94
C GLY A 127 -1.21 6.69 -3.36
N LYS A 128 -1.55 5.40 -3.45
CA LYS A 128 -1.68 4.64 -4.70
C LYS A 128 -3.01 3.91 -4.72
N VAL A 129 -3.69 3.95 -5.86
CA VAL A 129 -4.88 3.14 -6.10
C VAL A 129 -4.46 1.67 -6.14
N VAL A 130 -5.07 0.87 -5.27
CA VAL A 130 -4.82 -0.58 -5.21
C VAL A 130 -5.99 -1.38 -5.77
N GLU A 131 -7.18 -0.80 -5.83
CA GLU A 131 -8.39 -1.47 -6.30
C GLU A 131 -9.41 -0.44 -6.79
N ILE A 132 -10.15 -0.77 -7.85
CA ILE A 132 -11.33 -0.03 -8.31
C ILE A 132 -12.55 -0.78 -7.78
N LEU A 133 -13.28 -0.16 -6.86
CA LEU A 133 -14.44 -0.75 -6.21
C LEU A 133 -15.67 -0.66 -7.13
N GLU A 134 -15.88 0.52 -7.73
CA GLU A 134 -16.99 0.77 -8.65
C GLU A 134 -16.51 1.70 -9.76
N ARG A 135 -16.81 1.34 -11.01
CA ARG A 135 -16.51 2.21 -12.15
C ARG A 135 -17.63 3.21 -12.35
N ASN A 136 -17.28 4.48 -12.51
CA ASN A 136 -18.27 5.51 -12.80
C ASN A 136 -18.80 5.41 -14.24
N GLN A 137 -17.94 5.00 -15.19
CA GLN A 137 -18.33 4.78 -16.57
C GLN A 137 -17.82 3.42 -17.04
N SER A 138 -18.75 2.57 -17.48
CA SER A 138 -18.44 1.30 -18.14
C SER A 138 -18.33 1.45 -19.65
N ASN A 139 -19.01 2.44 -20.23
CA ASN A 139 -19.05 2.71 -21.66
C ASN A 139 -18.39 4.06 -21.96
N ILE A 140 -17.45 4.07 -22.90
CA ILE A 140 -16.78 5.28 -23.38
C ILE A 140 -17.16 5.45 -24.85
N VAL A 141 -17.69 6.63 -25.20
CA VAL A 141 -17.93 7.04 -26.59
C VAL A 141 -16.83 8.02 -26.97
N GLY A 142 -16.13 7.75 -28.06
CA GLY A 142 -15.03 8.57 -28.54
C GLY A 142 -14.66 8.25 -29.98
N ILE A 143 -13.57 8.85 -30.44
CA ILE A 143 -13.08 8.65 -31.81
C ILE A 143 -11.89 7.72 -31.70
N PHE A 144 -12.07 6.48 -32.15
CA PHE A 144 -10.97 5.53 -32.23
C PHE A 144 -9.86 6.07 -33.13
N ARG A 145 -8.64 6.11 -32.58
CA ARG A 145 -7.44 6.50 -33.31
C ARG A 145 -6.38 5.41 -33.16
N GLU A 146 -5.88 4.99 -34.31
CA GLU A 146 -4.78 4.03 -34.39
C GLU A 146 -3.46 4.78 -34.25
N GLY A 147 -2.62 4.33 -33.31
CA GLY A 147 -1.29 4.87 -33.07
C GLY A 147 -0.23 3.80 -33.34
N LYS A 148 1.00 4.24 -33.62
CA LYS A 148 2.13 3.32 -33.91
C LYS A 148 2.44 2.32 -32.78
N TYR A 149 2.15 2.69 -31.53
CA TYR A 149 2.46 1.87 -30.34
C TYR A 149 1.23 1.52 -29.47
N PHE A 150 0.17 2.33 -29.54
CA PHE A 150 -1.05 2.12 -28.78
C PHE A 150 -2.23 2.78 -29.48
N ASN A 151 -3.40 2.14 -29.34
CA ASN A 151 -4.68 2.66 -29.81
C ASN A 151 -5.40 3.38 -28.68
N TYR A 152 -6.18 4.40 -29.00
CA TYR A 152 -6.93 5.19 -28.03
C TYR A 152 -8.28 5.62 -28.59
N VAL A 153 -9.23 5.92 -27.71
CA VAL A 153 -10.62 6.30 -28.00
C VAL A 153 -10.89 7.70 -27.46
#